data_AF-A0A9W9DI11-F1
#
_entry.id   AF-A0A9W9DI11-F1
#
_cell.length_a   1.000
_cell.length_b   1.000
_cell.length_c   1.000
_cell.angle_alpha   90.00
_cell.angle_beta   90.00
_cell.angle_gamma   90.00
#
_symmetry.space_group_name_H-M   'P 1'
#
loop_
_entity.id
_entity.type
_entity.pdbx_description
1 polymer ?
#
loop_
_entity_poly.entity_id
_entity_poly.type
_entity_poly.pdbx_seq_one_letter_code
_entity_poly.pdbx_strand_id
1 'polypeptide(L)'
;MHEPGVSGFEFLRPLVLEMVADDPSKRPTMDEVASQFLKIIEKLPWWKLRSRAVKNSEAPLSKPFRAVYHVLWTASMMLLLKSAIPSPKPLH
;
A
#
# COMPACT_ATOMS: atom_id res chain seq x y z
N MET A 1 -9.98 20.18 -2.42
CA MET A 1 -9.22 18.93 -2.25
C MET A 1 -10.06 17.81 -2.83
N HIS A 2 -9.57 17.07 -3.82
CA HIS A 2 -10.31 15.96 -4.42
C HIS A 2 -10.18 14.76 -3.48
N GLU A 3 -11.30 14.28 -2.92
CA GLU A 3 -11.30 13.05 -2.13
C GLU A 3 -10.76 11.92 -3.01
N PRO A 4 -9.67 11.24 -2.63
CA PRO A 4 -9.14 10.15 -3.42
C PRO A 4 -10.25 9.11 -3.58
N GLY A 5 -10.48 8.64 -4.80
CA GLY A 5 -11.51 7.63 -5.06
C GLY A 5 -11.23 6.28 -4.40
N VAL A 6 -10.07 6.12 -3.75
CA VAL A 6 -9.59 4.90 -3.11
C VAL A 6 -9.00 5.24 -1.74
N SER A 7 -9.47 4.56 -0.70
CA SER A 7 -8.96 4.64 0.66
C SER A 7 -8.04 3.45 0.96
N GLY A 8 -7.08 3.61 1.86
CA GLY A 8 -6.13 2.59 2.30
C GLY A 8 -4.66 2.93 2.06
N PHE A 9 -4.36 3.95 1.24
CA PHE A 9 -3.00 4.40 0.89
C PHE A 9 -2.63 5.75 1.49
N GLU A 10 -3.37 6.24 2.47
CA GLU A 10 -3.18 7.56 3.07
C GLU A 10 -1.77 7.71 3.68
N PHE A 11 -1.20 6.61 4.17
CA PHE A 11 0.16 6.56 4.73
C PHE A 11 1.27 6.87 3.70
N LEU A 12 1.00 6.69 2.41
CA LEU A 12 1.94 7.00 1.32
C LEU A 12 1.86 8.46 0.87
N ARG A 13 0.77 9.15 1.22
CA ARG A 13 0.53 10.54 0.79
C ARG A 13 1.71 11.48 1.03
N PRO A 14 2.37 11.52 2.21
CA PRO A 14 3.50 12.43 2.41
C PRO A 14 4.66 12.14 1.45
N LEU A 15 5.03 10.87 1.30
CA LEU A 15 6.11 10.44 0.39
C LEU A 15 5.79 10.77 -1.08
N VAL A 16 4.57 10.49 -1.52
CA VAL A 16 4.14 10.77 -2.90
C VAL A 16 4.18 12.27 -3.18
N LEU A 17 3.76 13.11 -2.24
CA LEU A 17 3.80 14.57 -2.39
C LEU A 17 5.23 15.10 -2.61
N GLU A 18 6.23 14.53 -1.93
CA GLU A 18 7.64 14.85 -2.18
C GLU A 18 8.09 14.39 -3.58
N MET A 19 7.66 13.18 -3.99
CA MET A 19 7.99 12.64 -5.31
C MET A 19 7.34 13.42 -6.46
N VAL A 20 6.16 14.02 -6.27
CA VAL A 20 5.45 14.78 -7.29
C VAL A 20 5.65 16.30 -7.17
N ALA A 21 6.70 16.74 -6.49
CA ALA A 21 7.04 18.16 -6.39
C ALA A 21 7.10 18.82 -7.78
N ASP A 22 6.48 20.00 -7.92
CA ASP A 22 6.44 20.77 -9.18
C ASP A 22 7.84 21.16 -9.64
N ASP A 23 8.72 21.43 -8.68
CA ASP A 23 10.14 21.71 -8.91
C ASP A 23 10.92 20.38 -8.98
N PRO A 24 11.46 20.00 -10.16
CA PRO A 24 12.21 18.77 -10.32
C PRO A 24 13.44 18.68 -9.41
N SER A 25 14.04 19.82 -9.03
CA SER A 25 15.20 19.84 -8.14
C SER A 25 14.85 19.52 -6.68
N LYS A 26 13.56 19.57 -6.31
CA LYS A 26 13.08 19.20 -4.98
C LYS A 26 12.61 17.74 -4.90
N ARG A 27 12.55 17.03 -6.03
CA ARG A 27 12.18 15.62 -6.06
C ARG A 27 13.29 14.78 -5.41
N PRO A 28 12.98 13.93 -4.42
CA PRO A 28 13.97 13.04 -3.83
C PRO A 28 14.45 11.99 -4.84
N THR A 29 15.68 11.53 -4.66
CA THR A 29 16.24 10.41 -5.42
C THR A 29 15.53 9.10 -5.08
N MET A 30 15.66 8.09 -5.94
CA MET A 30 14.98 6.81 -5.72
C MET A 30 15.46 6.09 -4.46
N ASP A 31 16.74 6.23 -4.10
CA ASP A 31 17.31 5.65 -2.89
C ASP A 31 16.77 6.32 -1.62
N GLU A 32 16.59 7.65 -1.66
CA GLU A 32 15.96 8.41 -0.58
C GLU A 32 14.49 8.01 -0.43
N VAL A 33 13.76 7.90 -1.54
CA VAL A 33 12.35 7.45 -1.55
C VAL A 33 12.24 6.06 -0.95
N ALA A 34 13.08 5.11 -1.36
CA ALA A 34 13.06 3.74 -0.83
C ALA A 34 13.35 3.74 0.68
N SER A 35 14.31 4.54 1.13
CA SER A 35 14.66 4.68 2.55
C SER A 35 13.51 5.29 3.37
N GLN A 36 12.85 6.31 2.85
CA GLN A 36 11.68 6.91 3.49
C GLN A 36 10.49 5.95 3.53
N PHE A 37 10.27 5.20 2.45
CA PHE A 37 9.21 4.19 2.36
C PHE A 37 9.39 3.09 3.43
N LEU A 38 10.62 2.59 3.62
CA LEU A 38 10.91 1.62 4.68
C LEU A 38 10.58 2.17 6.07
N LYS A 39 10.96 3.42 6.36
CA LYS A 39 10.62 4.10 7.63
C LYS A 39 9.12 4.26 7.84
N ILE A 40 8.35 4.45 6.77
CA ILE A 40 6.89 4.49 6.84
C ILE A 40 6.37 3.09 7.16
N ILE A 41 6.82 2.06 6.46
CA ILE A 41 6.40 0.66 6.67
C ILE A 41 6.66 0.19 8.10
N GLU A 42 7.84 0.49 8.65
CA GLU A 42 8.21 0.08 10.01
C GLU A 42 7.22 0.56 11.08
N LYS A 43 6.54 1.69 10.83
CA LYS A 43 5.55 2.27 11.76
C LYS A 43 4.14 1.72 11.54
N LEU A 44 3.91 0.96 10.47
CA LEU A 44 2.60 0.39 10.17
C LEU A 44 2.39 -0.93 10.90
N PRO A 45 1.15 -1.27 11.28
CA PRO A 45 0.87 -2.60 11.79
C PRO A 45 1.13 -3.64 10.68
N TRP A 46 1.59 -4.82 11.07
CA TRP A 46 2.04 -5.88 10.15
C TRP A 46 1.00 -6.31 9.09
N TRP A 47 -0.28 -6.09 9.38
CA TRP A 47 -1.41 -6.41 8.50
C TRP A 47 -1.79 -5.26 7.56
N LYS A 48 -1.30 -4.03 7.77
CA LYS A 48 -1.69 -2.85 6.99
C LYS A 48 -1.29 -2.98 5.52
N LEU A 49 -0.11 -3.50 5.23
CA LEU A 49 0.33 -3.77 3.84
C LEU A 49 -0.51 -4.83 3.14
N ARG A 50 -1.16 -5.70 3.91
CA ARG A 50 -2.11 -6.71 3.42
C ARG A 50 -3.55 -6.21 3.45
N SER A 51 -3.80 -4.97 3.91
CA SER A 51 -5.15 -4.43 4.01
C SER A 51 -5.69 -4.03 2.64
N ARG A 52 -7.00 -4.15 2.48
CA ARG A 52 -7.67 -3.85 1.22
C ARG A 52 -7.69 -2.35 0.96
N ALA A 53 -7.33 -1.94 -0.26
CA ALA A 53 -7.67 -0.62 -0.77
C ALA A 53 -9.15 -0.59 -1.21
N VAL A 54 -9.94 0.30 -0.63
CA VAL A 54 -11.40 0.34 -0.82
C VAL A 54 -11.76 1.51 -1.72
N LYS A 55 -12.47 1.26 -2.83
CA LYS A 55 -12.94 2.36 -3.67
C LYS A 55 -14.17 3.01 -3.04
N ASN A 56 -14.15 4.33 -2.91
CA ASN A 56 -15.22 5.10 -2.25
C ASN A 56 -16.56 4.99 -2.97
N SER A 57 -16.55 4.72 -4.28
CA SER A 57 -17.75 4.48 -5.10
C SER A 57 -18.25 3.03 -5.10
N GLU A 58 -17.80 2.16 -4.19
CA GLU A 58 -18.23 0.76 -4.19
C GLU A 58 -19.72 0.60 -3.84
N ALA A 59 -20.43 -0.20 -4.65
CA ALA A 59 -21.83 -0.55 -4.40
C ALA A 59 -21.98 -1.21 -3.02
N PRO A 60 -22.89 -0.74 -2.14
CA PRO A 60 -23.00 -1.16 -0.75
C PRO A 60 -23.10 -2.68 -0.56
N LEU A 61 -23.83 -3.35 -1.45
CA LEU A 61 -24.09 -4.79 -1.37
C LEU A 61 -22.87 -5.66 -1.71
N SER A 62 -21.93 -5.15 -2.53
CA SER A 62 -20.73 -5.89 -2.96
C SER A 62 -19.56 -5.80 -1.97
N LYS A 63 -19.57 -4.77 -1.10
CA LYS A 63 -18.55 -4.52 -0.08
C LYS A 63 -18.33 -5.71 0.88
N PRO A 64 -19.37 -6.33 1.48
CA PRO A 64 -19.17 -7.42 2.43
C PRO A 64 -18.58 -8.68 1.78
N PHE A 65 -19.07 -9.08 0.60
CA PHE A 65 -18.54 -10.25 -0.13
C PHE A 65 -17.06 -10.08 -0.46
N ARG A 66 -16.66 -8.90 -0.94
CA ARG A 66 -15.25 -8.60 -1.22
C ARG A 66 -14.40 -8.55 0.04
N ALA A 67 -14.94 -8.07 1.16
CA ALA A 67 -14.22 -8.06 2.43
C ALA A 67 -13.96 -9.49 2.92
N VAL A 68 -14.97 -10.37 2.91
CA VAL A 68 -14.83 -11.78 3.30
C VAL A 68 -13.84 -12.51 2.40
N TYR A 69 -13.99 -12.39 1.07
CA TYR A 69 -13.06 -12.99 0.12
C TYR A 69 -11.62 -12.52 0.37
N HIS A 70 -11.44 -11.22 0.60
CA HIS A 70 -10.13 -10.65 0.88
C HIS A 70 -9.53 -11.20 2.19
N VAL A 71 -10.32 -11.35 3.26
CA VAL A 71 -9.84 -11.97 4.51
C VAL A 71 -9.41 -13.41 4.27
N LEU A 72 -10.20 -14.20 3.55
CA LEU A 72 -9.87 -15.59 3.23
C LEU A 72 -8.60 -15.70 2.37
N TRP A 73 -8.47 -14.85 1.35
CA TRP A 73 -7.27 -14.78 0.51
C TRP A 73 -6.03 -14.38 1.31
N THR A 74 -6.14 -13.34 2.15
CA THR A 74 -5.01 -12.90 2.97
C THR A 74 -4.61 -13.97 3.98
N ALA A 75 -5.56 -14.67 4.59
CA ALA A 75 -5.28 -15.81 5.47
C ALA A 75 -4.53 -16.93 4.74
N SER A 76 -4.93 -17.28 3.51
CA SER A 76 -4.22 -18.29 2.73
C SER A 76 -2.79 -17.85 2.36
N MET A 77 -2.58 -16.58 2.01
CA MET A 77 -1.23 -16.07 1.75
C MET A 77 -0.32 -16.09 2.98
N MET A 78 -0.89 -15.84 4.16
CA MET A 78 -0.16 -15.91 5.44
C MET A 78 0.20 -17.36 5.80
N LEU A 79 -0.72 -18.31 5.60
CA LEU A 79 -0.45 -19.74 5.79
C LEU A 79 0.64 -20.26 4.84
N LEU A 80 0.69 -19.73 3.61
CA LEU A 80 1.74 -20.04 2.63
C LEU A 80 3.05 -19.28 2.88
N LEU A 81 3.18 -18.57 3.99
CA LEU A 81 4.36 -17.78 4.37
C LEU A 81 4.81 -16.81 3.28
N LYS A 82 3.88 -16.33 2.45
CA LYS A 82 4.19 -15.36 1.40
C LYS A 82 4.35 -13.98 2.03
N SER A 83 5.49 -13.35 1.75
CA SER A 83 5.75 -11.97 2.16
C SER A 83 4.71 -11.03 1.55
N ALA A 84 4.28 -10.01 2.31
CA ALA A 84 3.38 -8.98 1.80
C ALA A 84 4.04 -8.14 0.70
N ILE A 85 5.36 -7.97 0.81
CA ILE A 85 6.17 -7.25 -0.16
C ILE A 85 6.82 -8.33 -1.05
N PRO A 86 6.69 -8.25 -2.38
CA PRO A 86 7.38 -9.16 -3.27
C PRO A 86 8.88 -9.07 -3.03
N SER A 87 9.49 -10.16 -2.56
CA SER A 87 10.94 -10.25 -2.49
C SER A 87 11.48 -10.52 -3.89
N PRO A 88 12.60 -9.90 -4.28
CA PRO A 88 13.24 -10.23 -5.54
C PRO A 88 13.52 -11.74 -5.60
N LYS A 89 13.35 -12.33 -6.79
CA LYS A 89 13.82 -13.71 -7.00
C LYS A 89 15.35 -13.71 -6.83
N PRO A 90 15.94 -14.66 -6.10
CA PRO A 90 17.38 -14.77 -6.02
C PRO A 90 17.92 -14.98 -7.45
N LEU A 91 18.89 -14.14 -7.84
CA LEU A 91 19.59 -14.27 -9.11
C LEU A 91 20.48 -15.53 -9.01
N HIS A 92 20.15 -16.56 -9.78
CA HIS A 92 20.96 -17.75 -10.00
C HIS A 92 21.64 -17.64 -11.37
#